data_AF-A0A349P0A9-F1
#
_entry.id   AF-A0A349P0A9-F1
#
_cell.length_a   1.000
_cell.length_b   1.000
_cell.length_c   1.000
_cell.angle_alpha   90.00
_cell.angle_beta   90.00
_cell.angle_gamma   90.00
#
_symmetry.space_group_name_H-M   'P 1'
#
loop_
_entity.id
_entity.type
_entity.pdbx_description
1 polymer ?
#
loop_
_entity_poly.entity_id
_entity_poly.type
_entity_poly.pdbx_seq_one_letter_code
_entity_poly.pdbx_strand_id
1 'polypeptide(L)'
;MKKDRVTRWFVEPRDAQTNENAMMDLAAEAGATDDKIYRAKLDNEGEEHDVVEVDRSFVTRMENSAVKFQHHFRVFTQREGESKMRLWPFGDCKKLSQTAEVRRSQEELTRMLKRREVKT
;
A
#
# COMPACT_ATOMS: atom_id res chain seq x y z
N MET A 1 -3.69 25.07 -17.66
CA MET A 1 -2.64 24.27 -17.00
C MET A 1 -3.26 23.55 -15.81
N LYS A 2 -3.38 22.22 -15.85
CA LYS A 2 -3.78 21.46 -14.65
C LYS A 2 -2.59 21.55 -13.69
N LYS A 3 -2.69 22.32 -12.61
CA LYS A 3 -1.73 22.25 -11.50
C LYS A 3 -1.71 20.79 -11.07
N ASP A 4 -0.57 20.12 -11.19
CA ASP A 4 -0.37 18.80 -10.60
C ASP A 4 -0.68 18.94 -9.12
N ARG A 5 -1.83 18.40 -8.70
CA ARG A 5 -2.26 18.45 -7.30
C ARG A 5 -1.28 17.59 -6.53
N VAL A 6 -0.60 18.19 -5.56
CA VAL A 6 0.29 17.44 -4.68
C VAL A 6 -0.57 16.40 -3.94
N THR A 7 -0.20 15.14 -4.09
CA THR A 7 -0.85 14.03 -3.39
C THR A 7 0.03 13.64 -2.22
N ARG A 8 -0.49 13.82 -1.00
CA ARG A 8 0.16 13.36 0.22
C ARG A 8 -0.17 11.89 0.45
N TRP A 9 0.80 11.15 0.95
CA TRP A 9 0.68 9.71 1.20
C TRP A 9 0.83 9.45 2.68
N PHE A 10 -0.03 8.61 3.22
CA PHE A 10 -0.02 8.25 4.63
C PHE A 10 -0.01 6.74 4.77
N VAL A 11 0.62 6.24 5.82
CA VAL A 11 0.71 4.81 6.11
C VAL A 11 0.37 4.58 7.58
N GLU A 12 -0.40 3.54 7.86
CA GLU A 12 -0.57 2.98 9.21
C GLU A 12 -0.33 1.47 9.19
N PRO A 13 0.17 0.89 10.29
CA PRO A 13 0.10 -0.54 10.52
C PRO A 13 -1.34 -1.01 10.74
N ARG A 14 -1.67 -2.21 10.30
CA ARG A 14 -3.01 -2.80 10.40
C ARG A 14 -3.29 -3.46 11.77
N ASP A 15 -2.26 -3.59 12.61
CA ASP A 15 -2.32 -4.30 13.89
C ASP A 15 -1.90 -3.37 15.04
N ALA A 16 -2.77 -3.27 16.06
CA ALA A 16 -2.59 -2.41 17.23
C ALA A 16 -1.33 -2.75 18.05
N GLN A 17 -0.91 -4.02 18.09
CA GLN A 17 0.33 -4.43 18.77
C GLN A 17 1.58 -4.01 17.99
N THR A 18 1.42 -3.77 16.68
CA THR A 18 2.49 -3.36 15.77
C THR A 18 2.55 -1.84 15.63
N ASN A 19 1.50 -1.11 16.04
CA ASN A 19 1.39 0.33 15.81
C ASN A 19 2.55 1.14 16.39
N GLU A 20 2.91 1.00 17.66
CA GLU A 20 3.85 1.95 18.26
C GLU A 20 5.29 1.77 17.75
N ASN A 21 5.80 0.52 17.76
CA ASN A 21 7.15 0.23 17.28
C ASN A 21 7.26 0.30 15.75
N ALA A 22 6.27 -0.21 15.00
CA ALA A 22 6.37 -0.17 13.55
C ALA A 22 6.14 1.24 13.01
N MET A 23 5.38 2.11 13.68
CA MET A 23 5.29 3.52 13.27
C MET A 23 6.62 4.25 13.46
N MET A 24 7.35 3.95 14.55
CA MET A 24 8.70 4.50 14.77
C MET A 24 9.71 3.96 13.74
N ASP A 25 9.71 2.65 13.49
CA ASP A 25 10.58 2.03 12.49
C ASP A 25 10.25 2.53 11.08
N LEU A 26 8.97 2.67 10.76
CA LEU A 26 8.51 3.19 9.47
C LEU A 26 8.84 4.67 9.31
N ALA A 27 8.72 5.46 10.38
CA ALA A 27 9.16 6.84 10.39
C ALA A 27 10.67 6.93 10.15
N ALA A 28 11.47 6.10 10.83
CA ALA A 28 12.91 6.03 10.63
C ALA A 28 13.29 5.61 9.19
N GLU A 29 12.66 4.56 8.64
CA GLU A 29 12.90 4.09 7.26
C GLU A 29 12.41 5.07 6.18
N ALA A 30 11.37 5.85 6.48
CA ALA A 30 10.86 6.91 5.62
C ALA A 30 11.62 8.24 5.78
N GLY A 31 12.56 8.34 6.73
CA GLY A 31 13.23 9.60 7.08
C GLY A 31 12.24 10.67 7.59
N ALA A 32 11.12 10.23 8.16
CA ALA A 32 10.10 11.06 8.75
C ALA A 32 10.48 11.44 10.18
N THR A 33 10.46 12.74 10.46
CA THR A 33 10.57 13.31 11.80
C THR A 33 9.18 13.37 12.45
N ASP A 34 9.10 13.61 13.77
CA ASP A 34 7.83 13.63 14.56
C ASP A 34 6.73 14.54 13.95
N ASP A 35 7.12 15.54 13.15
CA ASP A 35 6.21 16.46 12.42
C ASP A 35 5.39 15.78 11.32
N LYS A 36 5.74 14.54 10.93
CA LYS A 36 5.02 13.76 9.92
C LYS A 36 4.12 12.68 10.52
N ILE A 37 4.02 12.62 11.84
CA ILE A 37 3.12 11.69 12.55
C ILE A 37 1.83 12.43 12.86
N TYR A 38 0.70 11.92 12.36
CA TYR A 38 -0.62 12.48 12.57
C TYR A 38 -1.46 11.50 13.39
N ARG A 39 -1.97 11.97 14.53
CA ARG A 39 -2.89 11.21 15.38
C ARG A 39 -4.34 11.54 15.04
N ALA A 40 -5.21 10.54 15.05
CA ALA A 40 -6.64 10.67 14.81
C ALA A 40 -7.02 11.41 13.51
N LYS A 41 -6.28 11.17 12.43
CA LYS A 41 -6.58 11.78 11.13
C LYS A 41 -7.79 11.08 10.51
N LEU A 42 -8.74 11.84 9.97
CA LEU A 42 -9.99 11.30 9.44
C LEU A 42 -9.87 10.82 7.99
N ASP A 43 -10.42 9.63 7.73
CA ASP A 43 -10.64 9.14 6.38
C ASP A 43 -11.96 9.62 5.76
N ASN A 44 -12.27 9.10 4.56
CA ASN A 44 -13.48 9.42 3.81
C ASN A 44 -14.76 8.84 4.42
N GLU A 45 -14.64 7.80 5.25
CA GLU A 45 -15.74 7.15 5.99
C GLU A 45 -15.97 7.82 7.35
N GLY A 46 -15.03 8.64 7.81
CA GLY A 46 -15.07 9.32 9.10
C GLY A 46 -14.40 8.54 10.23
N GLU A 47 -13.60 7.51 9.90
CA GLU A 47 -12.80 6.80 10.88
C GLU A 47 -11.49 7.56 11.16
N GLU A 48 -11.07 7.53 12.42
CA GLU A 48 -9.82 8.13 12.91
C GLU A 48 -8.67 7.14 12.82
N HIS A 49 -7.56 7.59 12.25
CA HIS A 49 -6.37 6.76 12.00
C HIS A 49 -5.10 7.48 12.47
N ASP A 50 -4.20 6.71 13.08
CA ASP A 50 -2.87 7.18 13.47
C ASP A 50 -1.90 6.85 12.34
N VAL A 51 -1.46 7.86 11.60
CA VAL A 51 -0.77 7.68 10.32
C VAL A 51 0.55 8.46 10.25
N VAL A 52 1.54 7.91 9.53
CA VAL A 52 2.77 8.63 9.16
C VAL A 52 2.66 9.11 7.73
N GLU A 53 2.94 10.39 7.50
CA GLU A 53 3.12 10.95 6.18
C GLU A 53 4.47 10.52 5.58
N VAL A 54 4.42 9.92 4.40
CA VAL A 54 5.59 9.37 3.71
C VAL A 54 5.68 9.91 2.29
N ASP A 55 6.87 9.85 1.71
CA ASP A 55 7.05 10.17 0.30
C ASP A 55 6.50 9.08 -0.61
N ARG A 56 6.08 9.46 -1.83
CA ARG A 56 5.64 8.51 -2.87
C ARG A 56 6.69 7.44 -3.18
N SER A 57 7.98 7.75 -3.03
CA SER A 57 9.07 6.80 -3.21
C SER A 57 9.01 5.65 -2.19
N PHE A 58 8.62 5.94 -0.94
CA PHE A 58 8.39 4.94 0.09
C PHE A 58 7.23 4.00 -0.29
N VAL A 59 6.09 4.57 -0.70
CA VAL A 59 4.93 3.77 -1.16
C VAL A 59 5.29 2.90 -2.36
N THR A 60 6.07 3.42 -3.32
CA THR A 60 6.56 2.63 -4.46
C THR A 60 7.45 1.47 -4.02
N ARG A 61 8.33 1.68 -3.02
CA ARG A 61 9.15 0.60 -2.44
C ARG A 61 8.28 -0.46 -1.78
N MET A 62 7.26 -0.05 -1.03
CA MET A 62 6.29 -0.97 -0.43
C MET A 62 5.51 -1.75 -1.49
N GLU A 63 5.06 -1.10 -2.58
CA GLU A 63 4.38 -1.76 -3.71
C GLU A 63 5.30 -2.80 -4.39
N ASN A 64 6.58 -2.49 -4.60
CA ASN A 64 7.54 -3.42 -5.19
C ASN A 64 7.84 -4.62 -4.26
N SER A 65 7.74 -4.39 -2.95
CA SER A 65 7.89 -5.42 -1.93
C SER A 65 6.53 -5.92 -1.43
N ALA A 66 5.48 -5.82 -2.25
CA ALA A 66 4.10 -6.02 -1.83
C ALA A 66 3.91 -7.32 -1.05
N VAL A 67 4.53 -8.43 -1.45
CA VAL A 67 4.43 -9.72 -0.73
C VAL A 67 4.89 -9.63 0.74
N LYS A 68 5.90 -8.81 1.04
CA LYS A 68 6.41 -8.59 2.40
C LYS A 68 5.50 -7.68 3.22
N PHE A 69 4.80 -6.74 2.58
CA PHE A 69 4.03 -5.69 3.24
C PHE A 69 2.50 -5.87 3.15
N GLN A 70 1.99 -6.77 2.29
CA GLN A 70 0.58 -6.87 1.86
C GLN A 70 -0.43 -7.15 2.97
N HIS A 71 0.03 -7.42 4.19
CA HIS A 71 -0.85 -7.75 5.31
C HIS A 71 -0.66 -6.86 6.54
N HIS A 72 0.40 -6.06 6.59
CA HIS A 72 0.77 -5.34 7.81
C HIS A 72 0.46 -3.85 7.75
N PHE A 73 0.19 -3.27 6.57
CA PHE A 73 0.02 -1.82 6.44
C PHE A 73 -1.18 -1.45 5.58
N ARG A 74 -1.84 -0.36 5.95
CA ARG A 74 -2.80 0.37 5.12
C ARG A 74 -2.14 1.64 4.63
N VAL A 75 -2.49 2.05 3.41
CA VAL A 75 -1.97 3.25 2.78
C VAL A 75 -3.14 4.16 2.44
N PHE A 76 -3.00 5.44 2.70
CA PHE A 76 -3.99 6.46 2.38
C PHE A 76 -3.39 7.54 1.49
N THR A 77 -4.27 8.21 0.76
CA THR A 77 -3.92 9.38 -0.06
C THR A 77 -4.78 10.57 0.31
N GLN A 78 -4.20 11.76 0.32
CA GLN A 78 -4.94 13.01 0.46
C GLN A 78 -4.52 13.95 -0.68
N ARG A 79 -5.49 14.42 -1.45
CA ARG A 79 -5.24 15.46 -2.45
C ARG A 79 -5.18 16.82 -1.76
N GLU A 80 -4.30 17.68 -2.24
CA GLU A 80 -4.26 19.07 -1.79
C GLU A 80 -5.65 19.74 -1.90
N GLY A 81 -6.13 20.26 -0.76
CA GLY A 81 -7.46 20.86 -0.62
C GLY A 81 -8.58 19.92 -0.15
N GLU A 82 -8.32 18.60 -0.02
CA GLU A 82 -9.25 17.67 0.62
C GLU A 82 -8.99 17.61 2.12
N SER A 83 -10.05 17.67 2.94
CA SER A 83 -9.94 17.56 4.40
C SER A 83 -9.76 16.11 4.87
N LYS A 84 -10.26 15.15 4.08
CA LYS A 84 -10.28 13.72 4.41
C LYS A 84 -9.28 12.96 3.56
N MET A 85 -8.63 11.97 4.16
CA MET A 85 -7.82 11.01 3.40
C MET A 85 -8.70 9.90 2.82
N ARG A 86 -8.21 9.23 1.78
CA ARG A 86 -8.89 8.13 1.12
C ARG A 86 -8.02 6.90 1.19
N LEU A 87 -8.62 5.76 1.53
CA LEU A 87 -7.92 4.48 1.50
C LEU A 87 -7.41 4.22 0.07
N TRP A 88 -6.11 4.03 -0.05
CA TRP A 88 -5.49 3.61 -1.30
C TRP A 88 -5.64 2.09 -1.41
N PRO A 89 -6.00 1.55 -2.59
CA PRO A 89 -6.04 0.12 -2.84
C PRO A 89 -4.60 -0.43 -2.92
N PHE A 90 -3.92 -0.42 -1.78
CA PHE A 90 -2.58 -0.97 -1.61
C PHE A 90 -2.67 -2.48 -1.52
N GLY A 91 -1.90 -3.18 -2.36
CA GLY A 91 -1.94 -4.64 -2.42
C GLY A 91 -3.15 -5.22 -3.16
N ASP A 92 -3.96 -4.41 -3.83
CA ASP A 92 -5.06 -4.90 -4.65
C ASP A 92 -4.47 -5.62 -5.88
N CYS A 93 -4.67 -6.94 -5.94
CA CYS A 93 -3.96 -7.91 -6.79
C CYS A 93 -4.06 -7.64 -8.31
N LYS A 94 -4.81 -6.63 -8.74
CA LYS A 94 -4.92 -6.24 -10.16
C LYS A 94 -3.60 -5.76 -10.78
N LYS A 95 -2.62 -5.31 -9.97
CA LYS A 95 -1.27 -5.00 -10.49
C LYS A 95 -0.30 -6.19 -10.44
N LEU A 96 -0.52 -7.16 -9.55
CA LEU A 96 0.33 -8.37 -9.48
C LEU A 96 0.21 -9.20 -10.77
N SER A 97 -0.97 -9.20 -11.41
CA SER A 97 -1.21 -9.83 -12.72
C SER A 97 -0.34 -9.27 -13.87
N GLN A 98 0.29 -8.10 -13.68
CA GLN A 98 1.14 -7.47 -14.69
C GLN A 98 2.63 -7.81 -14.52
N THR A 99 3.02 -8.48 -13.44
CA THR A 99 4.41 -8.92 -13.27
C THR A 99 4.70 -10.11 -14.18
N ALA A 100 5.88 -10.10 -14.81
CA ALA A 100 6.29 -11.18 -15.73
C ALA A 100 6.28 -12.56 -15.06
N GLU A 101 6.52 -12.60 -13.75
CA GLU A 101 6.56 -13.80 -12.93
C GLU A 101 5.16 -14.40 -12.70
N VAL A 102 4.15 -13.56 -12.42
CA VAL A 102 2.75 -13.99 -12.32
C VAL A 102 2.22 -14.43 -13.68
N ARG A 103 2.59 -13.75 -14.77
CA ARG A 103 2.21 -14.18 -16.14
C ARG A 103 2.79 -15.56 -16.47
N ARG A 104 4.07 -15.80 -16.19
CA ARG A 104 4.70 -17.11 -16.38
C ARG A 104 4.03 -18.20 -15.55
N SER A 105 3.73 -17.91 -14.28
CA SER A 105 3.08 -18.87 -13.39
C SER A 105 1.66 -19.24 -13.86
N GLN A 106 0.90 -18.27 -14.40
CA GLN A 106 -0.41 -18.54 -15.02
C GLN A 106 -0.31 -19.35 -16.31
N GLU A 107 0.67 -19.05 -17.18
CA GLU A 107 0.93 -19.83 -18.39
C GLU A 107 1.30 -21.29 -18.07
N GLU A 108 2.09 -21.50 -17.01
CA GLU A 108 2.50 -22.83 -16.55
C GLU A 108 1.34 -23.62 -15.96
N LEU A 109 0.53 -23.02 -15.08
CA LEU A 109 -0.71 -23.62 -14.56
C LEU A 109 -1.67 -24.03 -15.70
N THR A 110 -1.85 -23.15 -16.69
CA THR A 110 -2.70 -23.43 -17.85
C THR A 110 -2.18 -24.61 -18.67
N ARG A 111 -0.86 -24.71 -18.87
CA ARG A 111 -0.23 -25.85 -19.55
C ARG A 111 -0.39 -27.15 -18.76
N MET A 112 -0.27 -27.10 -17.43
CA MET A 112 -0.46 -28.28 -16.58
C MET A 112 -1.90 -28.78 -16.61
N LEU A 113 -2.89 -27.87 -16.56
CA LEU A 113 -4.30 -28.22 -16.65
C LEU A 113 -4.64 -28.87 -18.00
N LYS A 114 -4.19 -28.29 -19.12
CA LYS A 114 -4.36 -28.89 -20.47
C LYS A 114 -3.72 -30.27 -20.60
N ARG A 115 -2.55 -30.50 -19.99
CA ARG A 115 -1.89 -31.82 -20.00
C ARG A 115 -2.66 -32.87 -19.18
N ARG A 116 -3.47 -32.43 -18.21
CA ARG A 116 -4.28 -33.30 -17.37
C ARG A 116 -5.56 -33.74 -18.09
N GLU A 117 -6.16 -32.87 -18.89
CA GLU A 117 -7.36 -33.18 -19.69
C GLU A 117 -7.08 -34.15 -20.85
N VAL A 118 -5.89 -34.10 -21.46
CA VAL A 118 -5.49 -34.99 -22.58
C VAL A 118 -5.18 -36.43 -22.11
N LYS A 119 -5.14 -36.70 -20.80
CA LYS A 119 -4.88 -38.03 -20.23
C LYS A 119 -6.14 -38.77 -19.74
N THR A 120 -7.32 -38.27 -20.09
CA THR A 120 -8.63 -38.92 -19.87
C THR A 120 -9.24 -39.26 -21.21
#